data_AF-A0AAU8LVI5-F1
#
_entry.id   AF-A0AAU8LVI5-F1
#
_cell.length_a   1.000
_cell.length_b   1.000
_cell.length_c   1.000
_cell.angle_alpha   90.00
_cell.angle_beta   90.00
_cell.angle_gamma   90.00
#
_symmetry.space_group_name_H-M   'P 1'
#
loop_
_entity.id
_entity.type
_entity.pdbx_description
1 polymer ?
#
loop_
_entity_poly.entity_id
_entity_poly.type
_entity_poly.pdbx_seq_one_letter_code
_entity_poly.pdbx_strand_id
1 'polypeptide(L)'
;MFTIPQELRKIIFSDRMLIKIMMDCASKAAVEVLQSKGVDAVPGILLVVHTFGRDLKFNPHVHMLMTEGGLTSSNQWVDIPFLPYGLLRKKWQYYLLTEIKASLPQTKENVRFIDYLFKSQRNGFYVNGKSKMTSARHAARYIGRYMARPALAEHKITNYDGEEVTFWYIDHKTEVKVTEAIPAKEFIQRLIDHIPLKGFKMVRHYGLYSRRTKTIAIEILMDCKRFIQKTFEFMKSDSRSLSWRERLVQSFGKDPLTCPNCKEKMFLWRIWHPDYGDIFDLSRDGPFVESKSKQECNKRNSSGRQVKWIPQLLPF
;
A
#
# COMPACT_ATOMS: atom_id res chain seq x y z
N MET A 1 -11.12 -4.02 -9.76
CA MET A 1 -11.37 -3.28 -11.01
C MET A 1 -12.73 -3.68 -11.55
N PHE A 2 -13.63 -2.73 -11.70
CA PHE A 2 -14.98 -2.88 -12.25
C PHE A 2 -14.97 -2.42 -13.70
N THR A 3 -15.44 -3.28 -14.61
CA THR A 3 -15.48 -3.01 -16.05
C THR A 3 -16.91 -3.00 -16.57
N ILE A 4 -17.11 -2.48 -17.77
CA ILE A 4 -18.41 -2.41 -18.44
C ILE A 4 -18.38 -3.14 -19.79
N PRO A 5 -19.54 -3.60 -20.28
CA PRO A 5 -19.70 -4.07 -21.65
C PRO A 5 -19.42 -2.95 -22.67
N GLN A 6 -19.00 -3.32 -23.87
CA GLN A 6 -18.62 -2.38 -24.93
C GLN A 6 -19.80 -1.50 -25.36
N GLU A 7 -20.99 -2.06 -25.32
CA GLU A 7 -22.27 -1.48 -25.69
C GLU A 7 -22.59 -0.22 -24.88
N LEU A 8 -22.13 -0.13 -23.62
CA LEU A 8 -22.32 1.04 -22.77
C LEU A 8 -21.32 2.16 -23.03
N ARG A 9 -20.19 1.88 -23.71
CA ARG A 9 -19.10 2.86 -23.86
C ARG A 9 -19.55 4.09 -24.63
N LYS A 10 -20.33 3.93 -25.69
CA LYS A 10 -20.84 5.06 -26.50
C LYS A 10 -21.74 5.98 -25.68
N ILE A 11 -22.65 5.39 -24.89
CA ILE A 11 -23.56 6.14 -24.01
C ILE A 11 -22.78 6.94 -22.96
N ILE A 12 -21.79 6.31 -22.31
CA ILE A 12 -20.95 6.95 -21.29
C ILE A 12 -19.99 7.98 -21.91
N PHE A 13 -19.60 7.80 -23.17
CA PHE A 13 -18.83 8.79 -23.89
C PHE A 13 -19.65 10.05 -24.15
N SER A 14 -20.91 9.88 -24.61
CA SER A 14 -21.83 10.99 -24.86
C SER A 14 -22.25 11.73 -23.59
N ASP A 15 -22.49 11.01 -22.49
CA ASP A 15 -22.74 11.60 -21.19
C ASP A 15 -21.64 11.23 -20.18
N ARG A 16 -20.65 12.12 -20.08
CA ARG A 16 -19.48 11.95 -19.20
C ARG A 16 -19.85 11.98 -17.71
N MET A 17 -21.04 12.45 -17.33
CA MET A 17 -21.50 12.40 -15.94
C MET A 17 -21.80 10.98 -15.48
N LEU A 18 -22.10 10.06 -16.40
CA LEU A 18 -22.26 8.64 -16.10
C LEU A 18 -20.98 8.00 -15.54
N ILE A 19 -19.80 8.57 -15.82
CA ILE A 19 -18.54 8.12 -15.20
C ILE A 19 -18.57 8.31 -13.68
N LYS A 20 -19.23 9.36 -13.17
CA LYS A 20 -19.46 9.51 -11.73
C LYS A 20 -20.41 8.43 -11.21
N ILE A 21 -21.50 8.17 -11.95
CA ILE A 21 -22.47 7.11 -11.60
C ILE A 21 -21.77 5.74 -11.52
N MET A 22 -20.82 5.46 -12.41
CA MET A 22 -20.01 4.23 -12.33
C MET A 22 -19.27 4.12 -10.99
N MET A 23 -18.66 5.19 -10.49
CA MET A 23 -17.99 5.17 -9.18
C MET A 23 -18.99 4.99 -8.03
N ASP A 24 -20.11 5.71 -8.07
CA ASP A 24 -21.14 5.62 -7.03
C ASP A 24 -21.75 4.21 -6.96
N CYS A 25 -22.10 3.63 -8.11
CA CYS A 25 -22.63 2.27 -8.23
C CYS A 25 -21.62 1.21 -7.79
N ALA A 26 -20.32 1.39 -8.11
CA ALA A 26 -19.28 0.45 -7.70
C ALA A 26 -19.15 0.43 -6.17
N SER A 27 -19.14 1.61 -5.54
CA SER A 27 -19.13 1.72 -4.08
C SER A 27 -20.38 1.08 -3.46
N LYS A 28 -21.57 1.38 -3.98
CA LYS A 28 -22.83 0.85 -3.47
C LYS A 28 -22.88 -0.68 -3.57
N ALA A 29 -22.47 -1.24 -4.71
CA ALA A 29 -22.38 -2.68 -4.90
C ALA A 29 -21.43 -3.34 -3.90
N ALA A 30 -20.24 -2.75 -3.66
CA ALA A 30 -19.27 -3.31 -2.74
C ALA A 30 -19.73 -3.28 -1.27
N VAL A 31 -20.37 -2.18 -0.85
CA VAL A 31 -20.93 -2.05 0.51
C VAL A 31 -22.06 -3.06 0.73
N GLU A 32 -23.02 -3.16 -0.18
CA GLU A 32 -24.13 -4.10 -0.02
C GLU A 32 -23.65 -5.56 -0.01
N VAL A 33 -22.67 -5.89 -0.84
CA VAL A 33 -22.08 -7.24 -0.85
C VAL A 33 -21.36 -7.55 0.45
N LEU A 34 -20.66 -6.58 1.03
CA LEU A 34 -20.06 -6.75 2.35
C LEU A 34 -21.14 -6.96 3.42
N GLN A 35 -22.19 -6.14 3.42
CA GLN A 35 -23.29 -6.23 4.40
C GLN A 35 -24.14 -7.50 4.25
N SER A 36 -24.20 -8.10 3.05
CA SER A 36 -24.88 -9.38 2.82
C SER A 36 -24.31 -10.55 3.64
N LYS A 37 -23.15 -10.36 4.29
CA LYS A 37 -22.55 -11.29 5.26
C LYS A 37 -23.16 -11.19 6.66
N GLY A 38 -24.21 -10.38 6.87
CA GLY A 38 -24.85 -10.21 8.17
C GLY A 38 -24.11 -9.24 9.09
N VAL A 39 -23.24 -8.39 8.53
CA VAL A 39 -22.46 -7.42 9.30
C VAL A 39 -22.87 -6.01 8.89
N ASP A 40 -23.38 -5.23 9.84
CA ASP A 40 -23.61 -3.80 9.65
C ASP A 40 -22.32 -3.02 9.83
N ALA A 41 -21.41 -3.16 8.85
CA ALA A 41 -20.11 -2.50 8.85
C ALA A 41 -19.92 -1.63 7.60
N VAL A 42 -19.33 -0.45 7.80
CA VAL A 42 -18.99 0.48 6.74
C VAL A 42 -17.51 0.34 6.40
N PRO A 43 -17.15 -0.08 5.17
CA PRO A 43 -15.76 -0.18 4.76
C PRO A 43 -15.15 1.18 4.38
N GLY A 44 -13.83 1.29 4.39
CA GLY A 44 -13.11 2.38 3.74
C GLY A 44 -12.94 2.09 2.24
N ILE A 45 -13.42 2.99 1.37
CA ILE A 45 -13.37 2.80 -0.08
C ILE A 45 -12.70 3.99 -0.77
N LEU A 46 -11.72 3.71 -1.63
CA LEU A 46 -11.10 4.67 -2.54
C LEU A 46 -11.27 4.19 -3.97
N LEU A 47 -11.83 5.05 -4.81
CA LEU A 47 -12.06 4.78 -6.23
C LEU A 47 -11.20 5.69 -7.10
N VAL A 48 -10.62 5.09 -8.14
CA VAL A 48 -9.94 5.80 -9.24
C VAL A 48 -10.58 5.34 -10.54
N VAL A 49 -11.05 6.27 -11.37
CA VAL A 49 -11.58 5.94 -12.69
C VAL A 49 -10.52 6.17 -13.77
N HIS A 50 -10.44 5.25 -14.73
CA HIS A 50 -9.67 5.38 -15.96
C HIS A 50 -10.63 5.34 -17.14
N THR A 51 -10.34 6.11 -18.19
CA THR A 51 -11.19 6.24 -19.39
C THR A 51 -10.63 5.55 -20.62
N PHE A 52 -9.43 4.96 -20.52
CA PHE A 52 -8.68 4.40 -21.64
C PHE A 52 -8.39 2.91 -21.49
N GLY A 53 -8.41 2.21 -22.62
CA GLY A 53 -7.86 0.87 -22.77
C GLY A 53 -6.35 0.87 -22.99
N ARG A 54 -5.74 -0.31 -23.16
CA ARG A 54 -4.32 -0.41 -23.51
C ARG A 54 -4.05 0.06 -24.94
N ASP A 55 -5.07 -0.01 -25.79
CA ASP A 55 -5.15 0.40 -27.20
C ASP A 55 -5.55 1.88 -27.38
N LEU A 56 -5.56 2.66 -26.29
CA LEU A 56 -5.95 4.07 -26.27
C LEU A 56 -7.42 4.33 -26.68
N LYS A 57 -8.25 3.29 -26.80
CA LYS A 57 -9.68 3.48 -27.07
C LYS A 57 -10.42 3.83 -25.78
N PHE A 58 -11.52 4.57 -25.92
CA PHE A 58 -12.39 4.89 -24.80
C PHE A 58 -12.96 3.61 -24.17
N ASN A 59 -12.53 3.31 -22.95
CA ASN A 59 -12.89 2.12 -22.19
C ASN A 59 -12.91 2.45 -20.69
N PRO A 60 -13.98 3.11 -20.21
CA PRO A 60 -14.04 3.55 -18.84
C PRO A 60 -14.16 2.37 -17.88
N HIS A 61 -13.38 2.39 -16.81
CA HIS A 61 -13.36 1.36 -15.79
C HIS A 61 -12.91 1.92 -14.44
N VAL A 62 -13.39 1.31 -13.36
CA VAL A 62 -13.18 1.81 -11.99
C VAL A 62 -12.24 0.87 -11.23
N HIS A 63 -11.13 1.41 -10.74
CA HIS A 63 -10.26 0.75 -9.77
C HIS A 63 -10.75 1.08 -8.37
N MET A 64 -10.88 0.05 -7.54
CA MET A 64 -11.29 0.18 -6.15
C MET A 64 -10.20 -0.38 -5.26
N LEU A 65 -9.80 0.41 -4.26
CA LEU A 65 -9.19 -0.08 -3.05
C LEU A 65 -10.24 -0.03 -1.94
N MET A 66 -10.43 -1.15 -1.27
CA MET A 66 -11.41 -1.29 -0.19
C MET A 66 -10.76 -2.02 0.97
N THR A 67 -11.14 -1.67 2.19
CA THR A 67 -10.73 -2.40 3.39
C THR A 67 -11.36 -3.78 3.45
N GLU A 68 -10.63 -4.76 3.98
CA GLU A 68 -11.13 -6.13 4.22
C GLU A 68 -11.95 -6.22 5.51
N GLY A 69 -12.95 -5.36 5.61
CA GLY A 69 -13.68 -5.13 6.84
C GLY A 69 -14.22 -3.71 6.89
N GLY A 70 -14.89 -3.39 7.97
CA GLY A 70 -15.46 -2.08 8.18
C GLY A 70 -15.75 -1.78 9.64
N LEU A 71 -16.15 -0.54 9.88
CA LEU A 71 -16.53 -0.06 11.21
C LEU A 71 -18.05 -0.19 11.37
N THR A 72 -18.50 -0.78 12.48
CA THR A 72 -19.92 -0.84 12.83
C THR A 72 -20.42 0.51 13.34
N SER A 73 -21.74 0.64 13.50
CA SER A 73 -22.38 1.76 14.18
C SER A 73 -21.91 1.96 15.64
N SER A 74 -21.44 0.90 16.29
CA SER A 74 -20.82 0.92 17.62
C SER A 74 -19.31 1.19 17.62
N ASN A 75 -18.77 1.68 16.49
CA ASN A 75 -17.34 1.95 16.30
C ASN A 75 -16.42 0.74 16.52
N GLN A 76 -16.92 -0.48 16.29
CA GLN A 76 -16.12 -1.70 16.36
C GLN A 76 -15.67 -2.12 14.97
N TRP A 77 -14.42 -2.53 14.85
CA TRP A 77 -13.90 -3.06 13.58
C TRP A 77 -14.35 -4.51 13.41
N VAL A 78 -14.87 -4.85 12.23
CA VAL A 78 -15.19 -6.23 11.85
C VAL A 78 -14.41 -6.60 10.59
N ASP A 79 -13.59 -7.65 10.70
CA ASP A 79 -12.83 -8.20 9.59
C ASP A 79 -13.72 -9.03 8.66
N ILE A 80 -13.66 -8.72 7.37
CA ILE A 80 -14.38 -9.42 6.30
C ILE A 80 -13.39 -9.69 5.16
N PRO A 81 -12.62 -10.79 5.25
CA PRO A 81 -11.51 -11.06 4.33
C PRO A 81 -11.97 -11.53 2.94
N PHE A 82 -13.23 -11.92 2.79
CA PHE A 82 -13.76 -12.46 1.56
C PHE A 82 -15.02 -11.74 1.08
N LEU A 83 -14.98 -11.25 -0.16
CA LEU A 83 -16.14 -10.71 -0.87
C LEU A 83 -16.60 -11.70 -1.94
N PRO A 84 -17.89 -12.09 -1.97
CA PRO A 84 -18.42 -12.98 -3.00
C PRO A 84 -18.46 -12.27 -4.36
N TYR A 85 -17.40 -12.44 -5.17
CA TYR A 85 -17.25 -11.77 -6.46
C TYR A 85 -18.41 -12.05 -7.43
N GLY A 86 -18.99 -13.25 -7.41
CA GLY A 86 -20.19 -13.55 -8.21
C GLY A 86 -21.33 -12.58 -7.91
N LEU A 87 -21.66 -12.39 -6.63
CA LEU A 87 -22.67 -11.43 -6.19
C LEU A 87 -22.26 -9.99 -6.51
N LEU A 88 -20.99 -9.64 -6.32
CA LEU A 88 -20.47 -8.31 -6.65
C LEU A 88 -20.64 -7.95 -8.13
N ARG A 89 -20.40 -8.91 -9.04
CA ARG A 89 -20.63 -8.72 -10.48
C ARG A 89 -22.10 -8.46 -10.80
N LYS A 90 -23.03 -9.16 -10.13
CA LYS A 90 -24.47 -8.94 -10.30
C LYS A 90 -24.93 -7.61 -9.72
N LYS A 91 -24.48 -7.25 -8.52
CA LYS A 91 -24.82 -5.97 -7.89
C LYS A 91 -24.24 -4.80 -8.67
N TRP A 92 -23.02 -4.93 -9.18
CA TRP A 92 -22.40 -3.96 -10.08
C TRP A 92 -23.23 -3.73 -11.34
N GLN A 93 -23.61 -4.81 -12.04
CA GLN A 93 -24.52 -4.75 -13.19
C GLN A 93 -25.85 -4.08 -12.83
N TYR A 94 -26.49 -4.55 -11.75
CA TYR A 94 -27.81 -4.10 -11.33
C TYR A 94 -27.86 -2.60 -11.04
N TYR A 95 -26.97 -2.11 -10.18
CA TYR A 95 -26.94 -0.69 -9.87
C TYR A 95 -26.61 0.16 -11.08
N LEU A 96 -25.59 -0.21 -11.85
CA LEU A 96 -25.18 0.61 -12.99
C LEU A 96 -26.28 0.69 -14.05
N LEU A 97 -26.88 -0.44 -14.44
CA LEU A 97 -27.93 -0.44 -15.45
C LEU A 97 -29.21 0.26 -14.97
N THR A 98 -29.54 0.16 -13.67
CA THR A 98 -30.70 0.85 -13.10
C THR A 98 -30.52 2.37 -13.12
N GLU A 99 -29.36 2.88 -12.70
CA GLU A 99 -29.06 4.32 -12.71
C GLU A 99 -28.92 4.86 -14.13
N ILE A 100 -28.32 4.11 -15.06
CA ILE A 100 -28.28 4.49 -16.47
C ILE A 100 -29.70 4.53 -17.05
N LYS A 101 -30.55 3.53 -16.77
CA LYS A 101 -31.95 3.53 -17.23
C LYS A 101 -32.70 4.75 -16.75
N ALA A 102 -32.50 5.17 -15.51
CA ALA A 102 -33.11 6.37 -14.94
C ALA A 102 -32.55 7.67 -15.54
N SER A 103 -31.28 7.68 -15.95
CA SER A 103 -30.61 8.86 -16.54
C SER A 103 -30.92 9.05 -18.02
N LEU A 104 -31.32 7.98 -18.73
CA LEU A 104 -31.64 8.04 -20.14
C LEU A 104 -33.09 8.54 -20.38
N PRO A 105 -33.37 9.17 -21.54
CA PRO A 105 -34.73 9.41 -21.99
C PRO A 105 -35.53 8.11 -22.01
N GLN A 106 -36.77 8.13 -21.51
CA GLN A 106 -37.63 6.93 -21.37
C GLN A 106 -38.27 6.50 -22.70
N THR A 107 -37.46 6.36 -23.75
CA THR A 107 -37.89 5.83 -25.04
C THR A 107 -37.97 4.30 -25.00
N LYS A 108 -38.79 3.71 -25.88
CA LYS A 108 -38.92 2.25 -25.98
C LYS A 108 -37.59 1.59 -26.33
N GLU A 109 -36.78 2.25 -27.15
CA GLU A 109 -35.46 1.80 -27.58
C GLU A 109 -34.48 1.73 -26.41
N ASN A 110 -34.39 2.79 -25.59
CA ASN A 110 -33.50 2.83 -24.44
C ASN A 110 -33.89 1.78 -23.39
N VAL A 111 -35.18 1.63 -23.11
CA VAL A 111 -35.68 0.61 -22.18
C VAL A 111 -35.33 -0.80 -22.69
N ARG A 112 -35.60 -1.10 -23.97
CA ARG A 112 -35.27 -2.40 -24.57
C ARG A 112 -33.77 -2.67 -24.55
N PHE A 113 -32.94 -1.66 -24.80
CA PHE A 113 -31.49 -1.78 -24.78
C PHE A 113 -30.97 -2.14 -23.39
N ILE A 114 -31.44 -1.47 -22.33
CA ILE A 114 -31.04 -1.80 -20.96
C ILE A 114 -31.54 -3.19 -20.55
N ASP A 115 -32.80 -3.53 -20.88
CA ASP A 115 -33.36 -4.85 -20.58
C ASP A 115 -32.60 -5.97 -21.32
N TYR A 116 -32.14 -5.70 -22.55
CA TYR A 116 -31.24 -6.58 -23.30
C TYR A 116 -29.92 -6.78 -22.54
N LEU A 117 -29.27 -5.72 -22.04
CA LEU A 117 -28.02 -5.84 -21.29
C LEU A 117 -28.19 -6.62 -19.98
N PHE A 118 -29.32 -6.49 -19.30
CA PHE A 118 -29.65 -7.33 -18.14
C PHE A 118 -29.72 -8.80 -18.52
N LYS A 119 -30.38 -9.13 -19.64
CA LYS A 119 -30.60 -10.50 -20.12
C LYS A 119 -29.36 -11.15 -20.72
N SER A 120 -28.56 -10.40 -21.49
CA SER A 120 -27.37 -10.91 -22.18
C SER A 120 -26.20 -11.12 -21.23
N GLN A 121 -26.04 -10.25 -20.22
CA GLN A 121 -24.96 -10.34 -19.23
C GLN A 121 -25.40 -11.15 -17.99
N ARG A 122 -25.76 -12.42 -18.19
CA ARG A 122 -26.33 -13.29 -17.14
C ARG A 122 -25.44 -13.51 -15.93
N ASN A 123 -24.13 -13.34 -16.06
CA ASN A 123 -23.17 -13.49 -14.95
C ASN A 123 -22.77 -12.16 -14.30
N GLY A 124 -23.45 -11.07 -14.65
CA GLY A 124 -23.09 -9.73 -14.19
C GLY A 124 -21.91 -9.16 -14.95
N PHE A 125 -21.61 -7.90 -14.66
CA PHE A 125 -20.49 -7.20 -15.29
C PHE A 125 -19.18 -7.63 -14.65
N TYR A 126 -18.14 -7.80 -15.47
CA TYR A 126 -16.87 -8.33 -14.99
C TYR A 126 -16.23 -7.41 -13.94
N VAL A 127 -15.85 -8.03 -12.83
CA VAL A 127 -15.07 -7.44 -11.74
C VAL A 127 -13.85 -8.32 -11.52
N ASN A 128 -12.68 -7.71 -11.66
CA ASN A 128 -11.40 -8.33 -11.36
C ASN A 128 -10.96 -7.93 -9.95
N GLY A 129 -10.87 -8.91 -9.05
CA GLY A 129 -10.26 -8.77 -7.74
C GLY A 129 -8.82 -9.24 -7.77
N LYS A 130 -7.86 -8.34 -7.48
CA LYS A 130 -6.47 -8.74 -7.23
C LYS A 130 -6.22 -8.84 -5.72
N SER A 131 -5.18 -9.63 -5.40
CA SER A 131 -4.67 -10.01 -4.09
C SER A 131 -4.72 -8.96 -2.98
N LYS A 132 -5.05 -9.43 -1.78
CA LYS A 132 -4.93 -8.73 -0.49
C LYS A 132 -3.64 -7.92 -0.40
N MET A 133 -3.76 -6.65 -0.02
CA MET A 133 -2.63 -5.78 0.21
C MET A 133 -2.34 -5.70 1.70
N THR A 134 -1.25 -6.33 2.14
CA THR A 134 -0.84 -6.37 3.55
C THR A 134 0.03 -5.18 3.98
N SER A 135 0.43 -4.33 3.03
CA SER A 135 1.32 -3.19 3.29
C SER A 135 0.69 -1.87 2.84
N ALA A 136 0.62 -0.91 3.76
CA ALA A 136 0.19 0.46 3.47
C ALA A 136 1.05 1.11 2.37
N ARG A 137 2.37 0.83 2.35
CA ARG A 137 3.28 1.31 1.29
C ARG A 137 2.90 0.72 -0.07
N HIS A 138 2.56 -0.57 -0.13
CA HIS A 138 2.10 -1.19 -1.36
C HIS A 138 0.75 -0.66 -1.83
N ALA A 139 -0.19 -0.43 -0.91
CA ALA A 139 -1.48 0.20 -1.22
C ALA A 139 -1.29 1.63 -1.77
N ALA A 140 -0.47 2.44 -1.11
CA ALA A 140 -0.14 3.80 -1.57
C ALA A 140 0.51 3.80 -2.96
N ARG A 141 1.51 2.92 -3.19
CA ARG A 141 2.16 2.78 -4.50
C ARG A 141 1.19 2.28 -5.57
N TYR A 142 0.28 1.36 -5.23
CA TYR A 142 -0.77 0.91 -6.13
C TYR A 142 -1.64 2.09 -6.56
N ILE A 143 -2.22 2.81 -5.61
CA ILE A 143 -3.07 3.98 -5.89
C ILE A 143 -2.30 5.03 -6.70
N GLY A 144 -1.09 5.39 -6.28
CA GLY A 144 -0.23 6.37 -6.95
C GLY A 144 -0.03 6.04 -8.43
N ARG A 145 0.20 4.76 -8.76
CA ARG A 145 0.31 4.32 -10.15
C ARG A 145 -0.95 4.53 -10.96
N TYR A 146 -2.15 4.39 -10.39
CA TYR A 146 -3.39 4.66 -11.12
C TYR A 146 -3.68 6.15 -11.21
N MET A 147 -3.36 6.95 -10.19
CA MET A 147 -3.57 8.40 -10.23
C MET A 147 -2.68 9.10 -11.26
N ALA A 148 -1.41 8.69 -11.36
CA ALA A 148 -0.42 9.30 -12.25
C ALA A 148 -0.34 8.63 -13.63
N ARG A 149 -1.20 7.64 -13.93
CA ARG A 149 -1.12 6.89 -15.19
C ARG A 149 -1.56 7.77 -16.37
N PRO A 150 -0.67 8.07 -17.34
CA PRO A 150 -1.11 8.69 -18.58
C PRO A 150 -1.89 7.68 -19.43
N ALA A 151 -2.70 8.18 -20.36
CA ALA A 151 -3.48 7.33 -21.27
C ALA A 151 -2.57 6.40 -22.09
N LEU A 152 -1.43 6.93 -22.55
CA LEU A 152 -0.33 6.18 -23.16
C LEU A 152 0.99 6.60 -22.51
N ALA A 153 1.88 5.63 -22.28
CA ALA A 153 3.24 5.94 -21.82
C ALA A 153 4.11 6.32 -23.02
N GLU A 154 4.95 7.34 -22.89
CA GLU A 154 5.73 7.92 -23.99
C GLU A 154 6.61 6.88 -24.71
N HIS A 155 7.32 6.02 -23.96
CA HIS A 155 8.16 4.95 -24.53
C HIS A 155 7.38 3.91 -25.39
N LYS A 156 6.05 3.97 -25.41
CA LYS A 156 5.23 3.13 -26.29
C LYS A 156 5.07 3.71 -27.68
N ILE A 157 5.33 5.00 -27.86
CA ILE A 157 5.40 5.66 -29.15
C ILE A 157 6.78 5.32 -29.73
N THR A 158 6.81 4.72 -30.92
CA THR A 158 8.04 4.22 -31.53
C THR A 158 8.44 4.99 -32.77
N ASN A 159 7.50 5.65 -33.45
CA ASN A 159 7.80 6.47 -34.63
C ASN A 159 6.75 7.58 -34.81
N TYR A 160 7.18 8.68 -35.43
CA TYR A 160 6.34 9.74 -35.95
C TYR A 160 7.03 10.36 -37.18
N ASP A 161 6.39 10.32 -38.34
CA ASP A 161 6.96 10.78 -39.62
C ASP A 161 6.42 12.14 -40.09
N GLY A 162 5.54 12.76 -39.30
CA GLY A 162 4.81 13.98 -39.67
C GLY A 162 3.32 13.74 -39.91
N GLU A 163 2.95 12.57 -40.42
CA GLU A 163 1.57 12.22 -40.82
C GLU A 163 0.97 11.13 -39.94
N GLU A 164 1.75 10.10 -39.60
CA GLU A 164 1.31 8.95 -38.81
C GLU A 164 2.13 8.77 -37.54
N VAL A 165 1.46 8.31 -36.47
CA VAL A 165 2.09 7.95 -35.20
C VAL A 165 2.04 6.44 -35.07
N THR A 166 3.21 5.82 -34.86
CA THR A 166 3.31 4.38 -34.55
C THR A 166 3.50 4.18 -33.06
N PHE A 167 2.67 3.34 -32.45
CA PHE A 167 2.80 2.97 -31.04
C PHE A 167 2.44 1.51 -30.81
N TRP A 168 2.82 0.96 -29.65
CA TRP A 168 2.53 -0.43 -29.30
C TRP A 168 1.79 -0.59 -27.97
N TYR A 169 1.02 -1.67 -27.89
CA TYR A 169 0.35 -2.10 -26.66
C TYR A 169 0.29 -3.62 -26.57
N ILE A 170 -0.04 -4.13 -25.39
CA ILE A 170 -0.27 -5.57 -25.19
C ILE A 170 -1.77 -5.79 -25.25
N ASP A 171 -2.23 -6.53 -26.25
CA ASP A 171 -3.65 -6.86 -26.39
C ASP A 171 -4.12 -7.66 -25.16
N HIS A 172 -5.29 -7.33 -24.63
CA HIS A 172 -5.79 -7.97 -23.41
C HIS A 172 -6.35 -9.39 -23.66
N LYS A 173 -6.78 -9.69 -24.89
CA LYS A 173 -7.36 -10.99 -25.25
C LYS A 173 -6.28 -11.99 -25.64
N THR A 174 -5.30 -11.57 -26.45
CA THR A 174 -4.24 -12.44 -26.96
C THR A 174 -2.98 -12.41 -26.12
N GLU A 175 -2.80 -11.40 -25.26
CA GLU A 175 -1.57 -11.13 -24.51
C GLU A 175 -0.33 -10.87 -25.37
N VAL A 176 -0.52 -10.64 -26.68
CA VAL A 176 0.54 -10.37 -27.64
C VAL A 176 0.77 -8.86 -27.78
N LYS A 177 2.02 -8.48 -28.07
CA LYS A 177 2.38 -7.10 -28.45
C LYS A 177 1.81 -6.78 -29.83
N VAL A 178 0.94 -5.78 -29.88
CA VAL A 178 0.39 -5.20 -31.11
C VAL A 178 1.06 -3.85 -31.34
N THR A 179 1.50 -3.61 -32.58
CA THR A 179 2.00 -2.32 -33.04
C THR A 179 0.98 -1.77 -34.05
N GLU A 180 0.55 -0.54 -33.85
CA GLU A 180 -0.44 0.14 -34.70
C GLU A 180 0.19 1.47 -35.18
N ALA A 181 0.02 1.77 -36.46
CA ALA A 181 0.30 3.08 -37.04
C ALA A 181 -1.04 3.71 -37.43
N ILE A 182 -1.29 4.94 -36.97
CA ILE A 182 -2.52 5.68 -37.26
C ILE A 182 -2.21 7.13 -37.62
N PRO A 183 -3.08 7.81 -38.37
CA PRO A 183 -2.92 9.24 -38.63
C PRO A 183 -2.77 10.05 -37.35
N ALA A 184 -1.86 11.02 -37.35
CA ALA A 184 -1.54 11.85 -36.18
C ALA A 184 -2.80 12.57 -35.63
N LYS A 185 -3.70 12.99 -36.51
CA LYS A 185 -5.00 13.58 -36.12
C LYS A 185 -5.88 12.59 -35.34
N GLU A 186 -5.92 11.33 -35.76
CA GLU A 186 -6.66 10.30 -35.04
C GLU A 186 -6.01 9.99 -33.69
N PHE A 187 -4.69 9.92 -33.63
CA PHE A 187 -3.95 9.74 -32.38
C PHE A 187 -4.23 10.85 -31.37
N ILE A 188 -4.19 12.11 -31.81
CA ILE A 188 -4.55 13.28 -30.99
C ILE A 188 -6.01 13.19 -30.52
N GLN A 189 -6.94 12.81 -31.40
CA GLN A 189 -8.34 12.62 -31.01
C GLN A 189 -8.49 11.55 -29.91
N ARG A 190 -7.83 10.38 -30.06
CA ARG A 190 -7.85 9.31 -29.06
C ARG A 190 -7.30 9.81 -27.70
N LEU A 191 -6.30 10.70 -27.69
CA LEU A 191 -5.82 11.33 -26.45
C LEU A 191 -6.85 12.30 -25.85
N ILE A 192 -7.44 13.16 -26.67
CA ILE A 192 -8.44 14.16 -26.26
C ILE A 192 -9.67 13.49 -25.65
N ASP A 193 -10.09 12.35 -26.18
CA ASP A 193 -11.21 11.55 -25.68
C ASP A 193 -11.08 11.18 -24.20
N HIS A 194 -9.86 11.19 -23.65
CA HIS A 194 -9.59 10.86 -22.25
C HIS A 194 -9.55 12.06 -21.32
N ILE A 195 -9.61 13.28 -21.84
CA ILE A 195 -9.64 14.50 -21.04
C ILE A 195 -10.95 14.53 -20.23
N PRO A 196 -10.89 14.62 -18.89
CA PRO A 196 -12.09 14.70 -18.07
C PRO A 196 -12.75 16.08 -18.17
N LEU A 197 -14.04 16.16 -17.87
CA LEU A 197 -14.72 17.46 -17.76
C LEU A 197 -14.03 18.34 -16.70
N LYS A 198 -14.08 19.66 -16.89
CA LYS A 198 -13.52 20.62 -15.93
C LYS A 198 -14.12 20.38 -14.54
N GLY A 199 -13.25 20.22 -13.54
CA GLY A 199 -13.67 19.96 -12.15
C GLY A 199 -14.12 18.52 -11.87
N PHE A 200 -14.09 17.62 -12.85
CA PHE A 200 -14.41 16.21 -12.63
C PHE A 200 -13.34 15.54 -11.77
N LYS A 201 -13.78 14.92 -10.68
CA LYS A 201 -12.89 14.20 -9.75
C LYS A 201 -12.69 12.77 -10.23
N MET A 202 -11.48 12.50 -10.74
CA MET A 202 -11.03 11.16 -11.15
C MET A 202 -10.83 10.21 -9.96
N VAL A 203 -10.60 10.76 -8.77
CA VAL A 203 -10.42 10.04 -7.51
C VAL A 203 -11.53 10.42 -6.54
N ARG A 204 -12.17 9.41 -5.94
CA ARG A 204 -13.28 9.61 -4.99
C ARG A 204 -13.14 8.69 -3.79
N HIS A 205 -13.59 9.18 -2.64
CA HIS A 205 -13.53 8.46 -1.38
C HIS A 205 -14.95 8.21 -0.87
N TYR A 206 -15.22 7.00 -0.42
CA TYR A 206 -16.51 6.52 0.06
C TYR A 206 -16.36 5.76 1.39
N GLY A 207 -17.48 5.50 2.05
CA GLY A 207 -17.52 4.82 3.35
C GLY A 207 -16.66 5.55 4.38
N LEU A 208 -15.77 4.84 5.08
CA LEU A 208 -14.89 5.45 6.11
C LEU A 208 -13.91 6.50 5.57
N TYR A 209 -13.59 6.45 4.28
CA TYR A 209 -12.71 7.43 3.67
C TYR A 209 -13.45 8.67 3.17
N SER A 210 -14.79 8.68 3.24
CA SER A 210 -15.58 9.86 2.88
C SER A 210 -15.19 11.06 3.73
N ARG A 211 -15.31 12.28 3.19
CA ARG A 211 -14.86 13.49 3.90
C ARG A 211 -15.48 13.66 5.29
N ARG A 212 -16.75 13.26 5.47
CA ARG A 212 -17.48 13.42 6.75
C ARG A 212 -17.01 12.41 7.79
N THR A 213 -16.77 11.17 7.39
CA THR A 213 -16.41 10.07 8.28
C THR A 213 -14.91 9.94 8.51
N LYS A 214 -14.09 10.50 7.62
CA LYS A 214 -12.63 10.43 7.70
C LYS A 214 -12.09 11.00 9.00
N THR A 215 -12.63 12.10 9.49
CA THR A 215 -12.19 12.72 10.77
C THR A 215 -12.43 11.76 11.93
N ILE A 216 -13.65 11.20 12.04
CA ILE A 216 -14.02 10.23 13.07
C ILE A 216 -13.13 8.98 13.00
N ALA A 217 -12.92 8.45 11.78
CA ALA A 217 -12.06 7.29 11.59
C ALA A 217 -10.60 7.56 12.00
N ILE A 218 -10.09 8.78 11.74
CA ILE A 218 -8.75 9.19 12.17
C ILE A 218 -8.67 9.30 13.69
N GLU A 219 -9.67 9.88 14.34
CA GLU A 219 -9.74 10.00 15.80
C GLU A 219 -9.72 8.63 16.48
N ILE A 220 -10.56 7.70 16.02
CA ILE A 220 -10.58 6.31 16.51
C ILE A 220 -9.20 5.65 16.33
N LEU A 221 -8.57 5.80 15.16
CA LEU A 221 -7.23 5.25 14.91
C LEU A 221 -6.17 5.88 15.83
N MET A 222 -6.26 7.19 16.09
CA MET A 222 -5.34 7.88 17.00
C MET A 222 -5.51 7.38 18.44
N ASP A 223 -6.74 7.16 18.89
CA ASP A 223 -7.02 6.67 20.24
C ASP A 223 -6.61 5.20 20.40
N CYS A 224 -6.85 4.35 19.40
CA CYS A 224 -6.30 2.99 19.38
C CYS A 224 -4.77 3.01 19.43
N LYS A 225 -4.11 3.88 18.66
CA LYS A 225 -2.64 4.01 18.67
C LYS A 225 -2.14 4.46 20.04
N ARG A 226 -2.80 5.45 20.67
CA ARG A 226 -2.46 5.92 22.03
C ARG A 226 -2.65 4.81 23.05
N PHE A 227 -3.74 4.05 22.97
CA PHE A 227 -3.99 2.93 23.86
C PHE A 227 -2.91 1.85 23.73
N ILE A 228 -2.61 1.41 22.50
CA ILE A 228 -1.54 0.44 22.21
C ILE A 228 -0.20 0.95 22.72
N GLN A 229 0.14 2.21 22.44
CA GLN A 229 1.39 2.80 22.90
C GLN A 229 1.49 2.81 24.43
N LYS A 230 0.41 3.21 25.14
CA LYS A 230 0.35 3.14 26.60
C LYS A 230 0.44 1.71 27.14
N THR A 231 -0.17 0.73 26.49
CA THR A 231 -0.06 -0.69 26.89
C THR A 231 1.36 -1.20 26.69
N PHE A 232 2.02 -0.85 25.59
CA PHE A 232 3.43 -1.18 25.37
C PHE A 232 4.36 -0.47 26.37
N GLU A 233 4.12 0.80 26.68
CA GLU A 233 4.88 1.54 27.69
C GLU A 233 4.68 0.93 29.10
N PHE A 234 3.47 0.54 29.45
CA PHE A 234 3.15 -0.18 30.70
C PHE A 234 3.82 -1.56 30.77
N MET A 235 3.80 -2.35 29.69
CA MET A 235 4.53 -3.63 29.63
C MET A 235 6.05 -3.44 29.71
N LYS A 236 6.56 -2.29 29.25
CA LYS A 236 7.99 -1.96 29.31
C LYS A 236 8.42 -1.49 30.69
N SER A 237 7.53 -0.86 31.48
CA SER A 237 7.86 -0.45 32.85
C SER A 237 8.13 -1.62 33.81
N ASP A 238 7.68 -2.83 33.48
CA ASP A 238 7.95 -4.05 34.26
C ASP A 238 9.25 -4.77 33.86
N SER A 239 9.94 -4.36 32.78
CA SER A 239 11.19 -4.99 32.35
C SER A 239 12.35 -3.99 32.31
N ARG A 240 13.08 -3.90 33.43
CA ARG A 240 14.43 -3.32 33.43
C ARG A 240 15.27 -4.09 32.40
N SER A 241 15.87 -3.38 31.44
CA SER A 241 16.80 -4.02 30.50
C SER A 241 18.01 -4.55 31.28
N LEU A 242 18.28 -5.85 31.16
CA LEU A 242 19.48 -6.45 31.74
C LEU A 242 20.74 -5.81 31.12
N SER A 243 21.68 -5.40 31.96
CA SER A 243 23.04 -5.03 31.61
C SER A 243 23.75 -6.19 30.90
N TRP A 244 24.85 -5.89 30.20
CA TRP A 244 25.69 -6.90 29.55
C TRP A 244 26.11 -8.02 30.54
N ARG A 245 26.51 -7.64 31.76
CA ARG A 245 26.88 -8.59 32.82
C ARG A 245 25.72 -9.48 33.23
N GLU A 246 24.55 -8.88 33.50
CA GLU A 246 23.34 -9.63 33.89
C GLU A 246 22.90 -10.60 32.79
N ARG A 247 23.01 -10.23 31.51
CA ARG A 247 22.75 -11.13 30.37
C ARG A 247 23.70 -12.32 30.33
N LEU A 248 25.00 -12.08 30.50
CA LEU A 248 26.00 -13.16 30.48
C LEU A 248 25.83 -14.11 31.68
N VAL A 249 25.53 -13.57 32.86
CA VAL A 249 25.19 -14.37 34.04
C VAL A 249 23.95 -15.23 33.78
N GLN A 250 22.89 -14.65 33.19
CA GLN A 250 21.67 -15.38 32.89
C GLN A 250 21.88 -16.48 31.83
N SER A 251 22.63 -16.21 30.76
CA SER A 251 22.83 -17.15 29.67
C SER A 251 23.84 -18.27 29.99
N PHE A 252 24.88 -17.96 30.76
CA PHE A 252 26.01 -18.88 30.97
C PHE A 252 26.23 -19.28 32.43
N GLY A 253 25.43 -18.74 33.37
CA GLY A 253 25.53 -19.03 34.81
C GLY A 253 26.83 -18.55 35.46
N LYS A 254 27.63 -17.74 34.75
CA LYS A 254 28.95 -17.28 35.20
C LYS A 254 29.05 -15.79 35.07
N ASP A 255 29.58 -15.15 36.11
CA ASP A 255 29.84 -13.72 36.11
C ASP A 255 31.12 -13.42 35.30
N PRO A 256 31.02 -12.69 34.18
CA PRO A 256 32.17 -12.39 33.34
C PRO A 256 33.18 -11.45 34.01
N LEU A 257 32.80 -10.80 35.13
CA LEU A 257 33.67 -9.92 35.91
C LEU A 257 34.28 -10.63 37.13
N THR A 258 34.19 -11.95 37.21
CA THR A 258 34.80 -12.74 38.28
C THR A 258 35.88 -13.65 37.70
N CYS A 259 37.10 -13.55 38.22
CA CYS A 259 38.21 -14.37 37.74
C CYS A 259 37.92 -15.86 38.00
N PRO A 260 38.01 -16.73 36.98
CA PRO A 260 37.71 -18.15 37.17
C PRO A 260 38.70 -18.83 38.14
N ASN A 261 39.93 -18.31 38.24
CA ASN A 261 41.02 -18.88 39.03
C ASN A 261 41.06 -18.36 40.48
N CYS A 262 41.18 -17.05 40.68
CA CYS A 262 41.33 -16.45 42.02
C CYS A 262 40.03 -15.88 42.62
N LYS A 263 38.91 -15.88 41.88
CA LYS A 263 37.60 -15.31 42.27
C LYS A 263 37.58 -13.80 42.53
N GLU A 264 38.68 -13.10 42.30
CA GLU A 264 38.72 -11.65 42.40
C GLU A 264 37.91 -10.95 41.30
N LYS A 265 37.45 -9.74 41.62
CA LYS A 265 36.70 -8.91 40.67
C LYS A 265 37.61 -8.35 39.59
N MET A 266 37.12 -8.43 38.36
CA MET A 266 37.80 -7.97 37.16
C MET A 266 37.05 -6.77 36.59
N PHE A 267 37.78 -5.86 35.95
CA PHE A 267 37.20 -4.74 35.21
C PHE A 267 37.11 -5.08 33.73
N LEU A 268 36.02 -4.63 33.09
CA LEU A 268 35.88 -4.77 31.64
C LEU A 268 36.83 -3.77 30.97
N TRP A 269 37.84 -4.28 30.26
CA TRP A 269 38.76 -3.44 29.50
C TRP A 269 38.24 -3.13 28.10
N ARG A 270 37.79 -4.13 27.36
CA ARG A 270 37.42 -3.97 25.94
C ARG A 270 36.45 -5.05 25.49
N ILE A 271 35.47 -4.67 24.67
CA ILE A 271 34.61 -5.58 23.90
C ILE A 271 34.86 -5.29 22.43
N TRP A 272 35.38 -6.26 21.70
CA TRP A 272 35.65 -6.16 20.27
C TRP A 272 34.91 -7.25 19.50
N HIS A 273 34.38 -6.91 18.33
CA HIS A 273 33.72 -7.83 17.41
C HIS A 273 34.33 -7.72 16.01
N PRO A 274 34.54 -8.83 15.28
CA PRO A 274 35.19 -8.83 13.97
C PRO A 274 34.58 -7.86 12.96
N ASP A 275 33.26 -7.83 12.89
CA ASP A 275 32.53 -7.01 11.91
C ASP A 275 32.29 -5.56 12.37
N TYR A 276 32.34 -5.31 13.68
CA TYR A 276 31.93 -4.02 14.27
C TYR A 276 33.08 -3.25 14.92
N GLY A 277 34.26 -3.86 15.04
CA GLY A 277 35.38 -3.27 15.77
C GLY A 277 35.10 -3.17 17.27
N ASP A 278 35.55 -2.07 17.88
CA ASP A 278 35.43 -1.81 19.31
C ASP A 278 34.05 -1.36 19.74
N ILE A 279 33.29 -2.32 20.27
CA ILE A 279 31.98 -2.09 20.88
C ILE A 279 32.13 -1.33 22.22
N PHE A 280 33.17 -1.63 22.99
CA PHE A 280 33.52 -0.92 24.22
C PHE A 280 35.04 -0.90 24.37
N ASP A 281 35.61 0.23 24.75
CA ASP A 281 37.03 0.34 25.13
C ASP A 281 37.12 1.24 26.36
N LEU A 282 37.67 0.74 27.47
CA LEU A 282 37.76 1.47 28.73
C LEU A 282 38.58 2.76 28.61
N SER A 283 39.54 2.82 27.69
CA SER A 283 40.32 4.04 27.43
C SER A 283 39.52 5.13 26.71
N ARG A 284 38.47 4.74 25.97
CA ARG A 284 37.59 5.64 25.21
C ARG A 284 36.31 5.97 25.97
N ASP A 285 35.71 4.95 26.56
CA ASP A 285 34.35 4.95 27.10
C ASP A 285 34.33 4.88 28.64
N GLY A 286 35.49 4.71 29.27
CA GLY A 286 35.65 4.73 30.72
C GLY A 286 35.62 6.14 31.32
N PRO A 287 35.42 6.26 32.64
CA PRO A 287 35.46 7.56 33.31
C PRO A 287 36.86 8.18 33.18
N PHE A 288 36.93 9.43 32.70
CA PHE A 288 38.18 10.18 32.56
C PHE A 288 38.84 10.39 33.93
N VAL A 289 40.09 9.92 34.08
CA VAL A 289 40.98 10.33 35.17
C VAL A 289 42.18 11.01 34.53
N GLU A 290 42.31 12.33 34.71
CA GLU A 290 43.49 13.08 34.26
C GLU A 290 44.72 12.60 35.03
N SER A 291 45.74 12.10 34.33
CA SER A 291 47.09 11.97 34.90
C SER A 291 48.15 12.45 33.91
N LYS A 292 49.07 13.25 34.45
CA LYS A 292 50.15 13.94 33.74
C LYS A 292 51.30 12.99 33.38
N SER A 293 52.00 13.35 32.30
CA SER A 293 53.40 13.06 31.94
C SER A 293 53.74 11.83 31.05
N LYS A 294 53.90 12.16 29.76
CA LYS A 294 55.06 11.95 28.85
C LYS A 294 56.07 10.80 29.09
N GLN A 295 56.35 10.12 27.98
CA GLN A 295 57.65 9.95 27.26
C GLN A 295 58.13 8.51 27.01
N GLU A 296 58.38 8.24 25.71
CA GLU A 296 59.34 7.28 25.09
C GLU A 296 59.16 5.76 25.39
N CYS A 297 59.46 4.77 24.53
CA CYS A 297 60.34 4.68 23.37
C CYS A 297 59.94 3.48 22.44
N ASN A 298 60.47 3.49 21.20
CA ASN A 298 60.33 2.53 20.09
C ASN A 298 60.62 1.02 20.40
N LYS A 299 59.94 0.10 19.69
CA LYS A 299 60.51 -0.84 18.66
C LYS A 299 59.54 -1.96 18.23
N ARG A 300 59.73 -2.41 16.98
CA ARG A 300 59.00 -3.43 16.19
C ARG A 300 59.12 -4.86 16.76
N ASN A 301 58.08 -5.71 16.63
CA ASN A 301 58.03 -6.92 15.77
C ASN A 301 56.88 -7.92 16.11
N SER A 302 56.24 -8.38 15.03
CA SER A 302 55.63 -9.69 14.71
C SER A 302 54.98 -10.63 15.76
N SER A 303 53.75 -11.04 15.39
CA SER A 303 53.06 -12.32 15.62
C SER A 303 52.70 -12.77 17.03
N GLY A 304 51.39 -13.01 17.24
CA GLY A 304 50.85 -13.83 18.33
C GLY A 304 49.53 -13.29 18.90
N ARG A 305 48.45 -14.08 18.83
CA ARG A 305 47.21 -13.83 19.60
C ARG A 305 47.58 -13.74 21.09
N GLN A 306 47.20 -12.66 21.77
CA GLN A 306 47.26 -12.57 23.23
C GLN A 306 46.01 -11.89 23.79
N VAL A 307 45.31 -12.59 24.66
CA VAL A 307 44.48 -11.98 25.70
C VAL A 307 45.44 -11.69 26.85
N LYS A 308 45.75 -10.42 27.12
CA LYS A 308 46.55 -10.03 28.28
C LYS A 308 45.63 -9.70 29.45
N TRP A 309 45.75 -10.48 30.51
CA TRP A 309 45.27 -10.14 31.83
C TRP A 309 46.46 -9.66 32.65
N ILE A 310 46.39 -8.46 33.23
CA ILE A 310 47.44 -7.92 34.10
C ILE A 310 46.96 -8.07 35.55
N PRO A 311 47.70 -8.77 36.43
CA PRO A 311 47.42 -8.77 37.86
C PRO A 311 47.64 -7.37 38.45
N GLN A 312 46.80 -6.99 39.40
CA GLN A 312 46.89 -5.74 40.15
C GLN A 312 48.32 -5.46 40.64
N LEU A 313 48.93 -4.40 40.10
CA LEU A 313 49.95 -3.64 40.80
C LEU A 313 49.38 -2.23 40.97
N LEU A 314 48.75 -2.02 42.12
CA LEU A 314 48.65 -0.70 42.74
C LEU A 314 50.02 -0.39 43.35
N PRO A 315 50.48 0.88 43.42
CA PRO A 315 49.64 2.01 43.83
C PRO A 315 49.81 3.33 43.05
N PHE A 316 48.76 4.16 43.23
CA PHE A 316 48.54 5.56 42.84
C PHE A 316 48.04 5.82 41.42
#